data_AF-A0A2T6AZ67-F1
#
_entry.id   AF-A0A2T6AZ67-F1
#
_cell.length_a   1.000
_cell.length_b   1.000
_cell.length_c   1.000
_cell.angle_alpha   90.00
_cell.angle_beta   90.00
_cell.angle_gamma   90.00
#
_symmetry.space_group_name_H-M   'P 1'
#
loop_
_entity.id
_entity.type
_entity.pdbx_description
1 polymer ?
#
loop_
_entity_poly.entity_id
_entity_poly.type
_entity_poly.pdbx_seq_one_letter_code
_entity_poly.pdbx_strand_id
1 'polypeptide(L)'
;MSAHARLSPSACARWSTCTASVRFVEELTARRVVPADDATEWAAEGTIAHLVREMCLAEGFEPDDFVGAWMSADGFTFQVTQAMADYLFEGIQWVREQSDELLIEKRVDLSSWLPGQFGTMDAGWFRSGTAIGRVLGLSDLKFGMNPVSAEDNEQQKLYMLGLWDDLGRPDFDVGIINIDQPRAFGGGSDMPEEMQAVIEANDSDIPSVGMKFWTINQPDLIAFGDRIRNVYNDIATGRTKFAPSIKACTYCPARQARSATGYMGCPAFNQWMMDIMLGVVDFRRPFGEEMPDPRELDPAKRFEIVRNAKTFIKWLGSLHAASVEAAMSGEPDPGSKLVIGRKGSRVYTDDSKAIQIMVPVLGDEALKPMAPIGITDAQNKLKPARNRAGHPGAWERLNEIVTQAPGKPVLVPDTDAREAYVPDTHQFDDTF
;
A
#
# COMPACT_ATOMS: atom_id res chain seq x y z
N MET A 1 -13.80 0.39 18.43
CA MET A 1 -13.85 -0.22 17.09
C MET A 1 -15.05 0.36 16.37
N SER A 2 -14.82 1.16 15.32
CA SER A 2 -15.92 1.58 14.45
C SER A 2 -16.51 0.32 13.79
N ALA A 3 -17.83 0.27 13.65
CA ALA A 3 -18.47 -0.86 12.98
C ALA A 3 -18.10 -0.83 11.49
N HIS A 4 -17.32 -1.79 11.01
CA HIS A 4 -17.09 -1.97 9.59
C HIS A 4 -18.25 -2.73 8.94
N ALA A 5 -18.76 -2.22 7.82
CA ALA A 5 -19.76 -2.94 7.03
C ALA A 5 -19.19 -4.29 6.54
N ARG A 6 -20.04 -5.31 6.51
CA ARG A 6 -19.68 -6.67 6.05
C ARG A 6 -19.08 -6.67 4.64
N LEU A 7 -19.63 -5.82 3.77
CA LEU A 7 -19.17 -5.59 2.40
C LEU A 7 -18.66 -4.15 2.28
N SER A 8 -17.60 -3.82 3.02
CA SER A 8 -17.03 -2.48 3.01
C SER A 8 -16.56 -2.05 1.61
N PRO A 9 -16.68 -0.76 1.24
CA PRO A 9 -16.17 -0.25 -0.03
C PRO A 9 -14.67 -0.50 -0.24
N SER A 10 -13.86 -0.36 0.80
CA SER A 10 -12.41 -0.66 0.76
C SER A 10 -12.09 -2.12 0.41
N ALA A 11 -13.00 -3.04 0.70
CA ALA A 11 -12.88 -4.46 0.35
C ALA A 11 -13.58 -4.82 -0.98
N CYS A 12 -14.15 -3.86 -1.70
CA CYS A 12 -14.96 -4.11 -2.91
C CYS A 12 -14.23 -4.97 -3.93
N ALA A 13 -13.00 -4.61 -4.28
CA ALA A 13 -12.18 -5.37 -5.21
C ALA A 13 -12.07 -6.87 -4.86
N ARG A 14 -12.09 -7.21 -3.56
CA ARG A 14 -12.06 -8.59 -3.06
C ARG A 14 -13.42 -9.26 -3.16
N TRP A 15 -14.46 -8.71 -2.53
CA TRP A 15 -15.76 -9.39 -2.47
C TRP A 15 -16.53 -9.33 -3.79
N SER A 16 -16.26 -8.34 -4.66
CA SER A 16 -16.85 -8.25 -6.01
C SER A 16 -16.29 -9.28 -6.98
N THR A 17 -15.02 -9.65 -6.77
CA THR A 17 -14.33 -10.63 -7.62
C THR A 17 -14.47 -12.05 -7.05
N CYS A 18 -14.08 -12.25 -5.79
CA CYS A 18 -14.08 -13.52 -5.09
C CYS A 18 -15.20 -13.52 -4.04
N THR A 19 -16.45 -13.74 -4.46
CA THR A 19 -17.62 -13.65 -3.57
C THR A 19 -17.56 -14.64 -2.40
N ALA A 20 -16.92 -15.80 -2.58
CA ALA A 20 -16.72 -16.78 -1.50
C ALA A 20 -15.78 -16.27 -0.39
N SER A 21 -14.94 -15.27 -0.68
CA SER A 21 -14.00 -14.72 0.30
C SER A 21 -14.70 -14.10 1.51
N VAL A 22 -15.91 -13.58 1.38
CA VAL A 22 -16.65 -12.93 2.47
C VAL A 22 -16.87 -13.92 3.61
N ARG A 23 -17.63 -14.98 3.32
CA ARG A 23 -17.92 -16.02 4.30
C ARG A 23 -16.66 -16.74 4.77
N PHE A 24 -15.71 -16.99 3.86
CA PHE A 24 -14.47 -17.66 4.22
C PHE A 24 -13.62 -16.85 5.20
N VAL A 25 -13.48 -15.53 5.00
CA VAL A 25 -12.79 -14.66 5.96
C VAL A 25 -13.55 -14.59 7.28
N GLU A 26 -14.88 -14.50 7.26
CA GLU A 26 -15.70 -14.55 8.49
C GLU A 26 -15.45 -15.82 9.31
N GLU A 27 -15.40 -16.98 8.65
CA GLU A 27 -15.11 -18.27 9.29
C GLU A 27 -13.69 -18.33 9.86
N LEU A 28 -12.70 -17.82 9.12
CA LEU A 28 -11.31 -17.75 9.60
C LEU A 28 -11.16 -16.78 10.78
N THR A 29 -11.81 -15.63 10.74
CA THR A 29 -11.83 -14.66 11.84
C THR A 29 -12.52 -15.24 13.07
N ALA A 30 -13.66 -15.92 12.91
CA ALA A 30 -14.37 -16.60 14.01
C ALA A 30 -13.50 -17.67 14.69
N ARG A 31 -12.65 -18.35 13.91
CA ARG A 31 -11.67 -19.33 14.40
C ARG A 31 -10.40 -18.70 14.99
N ARG A 32 -10.26 -17.36 14.93
CA ARG A 32 -9.06 -16.61 15.36
C ARG A 32 -7.78 -17.11 14.68
N VAL A 33 -7.90 -17.52 13.42
CA VAL A 33 -6.76 -17.97 12.60
C VAL A 33 -6.27 -16.87 11.66
N VAL A 34 -7.03 -15.79 11.47
CA VAL A 34 -6.51 -14.58 10.82
C VAL A 34 -5.79 -13.76 11.89
N PRO A 35 -4.53 -13.34 11.66
CA PRO A 35 -3.87 -12.38 12.53
C PRO A 35 -4.73 -11.13 12.71
N ALA A 36 -4.65 -10.48 13.88
CA ALA A 36 -5.18 -9.14 13.99
C ALA A 36 -4.48 -8.24 12.95
N ASP A 37 -5.21 -7.27 12.38
CA ASP A 37 -4.55 -6.19 11.66
C ASP A 37 -3.80 -5.38 12.70
N ASP A 38 -2.53 -5.73 12.92
CA ASP A 38 -1.65 -4.96 13.78
C ASP A 38 -1.48 -3.60 13.14
N ALA A 39 -1.85 -2.55 13.89
CA ALA A 39 -1.60 -1.20 13.47
C ALA A 39 -0.09 -1.02 13.22
N THR A 40 0.24 -0.54 12.04
CA THR A 40 1.63 -0.22 11.69
C THR A 40 1.85 1.27 11.89
N GLU A 41 3.08 1.65 12.19
CA GLU A 41 3.49 3.07 12.28
C GLU A 41 3.03 3.86 11.04
N TRP A 42 3.16 3.26 9.84
CA TRP A 42 2.72 3.82 8.56
C TRP A 42 1.20 4.00 8.46
N ALA A 43 0.41 3.06 8.99
CA ALA A 43 -1.03 3.15 8.98
C ALA A 43 -1.50 4.26 9.94
N ALA A 44 -0.90 4.34 11.13
CA ALA A 44 -1.20 5.38 12.10
C ALA A 44 -0.79 6.79 11.62
N GLU A 45 0.35 6.92 10.94
CA GLU A 45 0.76 8.17 10.27
C GLU A 45 -0.30 8.61 9.24
N GLY A 46 -0.79 7.67 8.42
CA GLY A 46 -1.88 7.92 7.47
C GLY A 46 -3.15 8.41 8.17
N THR A 47 -3.58 7.74 9.25
CA THR A 47 -4.74 8.14 10.04
C THR A 47 -4.62 9.58 10.56
N ILE A 48 -3.43 9.98 11.05
CA ILE A 48 -3.19 11.36 11.48
C ILE A 48 -3.29 12.35 10.31
N ALA A 49 -2.76 12.00 9.14
CA ALA A 49 -2.88 12.85 7.96
C ALA A 49 -4.35 13.06 7.54
N HIS A 50 -5.20 12.01 7.63
CA HIS A 50 -6.64 12.16 7.42
C HIS A 50 -7.29 13.06 8.48
N LEU A 51 -6.94 12.93 9.76
CA LEU A 51 -7.47 13.79 10.83
C LEU A 51 -7.11 15.26 10.61
N VAL A 52 -5.86 15.56 10.24
CA VAL A 52 -5.43 16.93 9.91
C VAL A 52 -6.24 17.46 8.73
N ARG A 53 -6.35 16.67 7.65
CA ARG A 53 -7.13 17.04 6.46
C ARG A 53 -8.61 17.28 6.78
N GLU A 54 -9.22 16.44 7.60
CA GLU A 54 -10.60 16.59 8.07
C GLU A 54 -10.78 17.93 8.78
N MET A 55 -9.94 18.24 9.77
CA MET A 55 -10.01 19.50 10.50
C MET A 55 -9.82 20.71 9.59
N CYS A 56 -8.92 20.64 8.61
CA CYS A 56 -8.76 21.70 7.62
C CYS A 56 -10.00 21.91 6.75
N LEU A 57 -10.62 20.84 6.27
CA LEU A 57 -11.76 20.93 5.36
C LEU A 57 -13.08 21.25 6.08
N ALA A 58 -13.28 20.75 7.30
CA ALA A 58 -14.51 20.93 8.07
C ALA A 58 -14.52 22.22 8.90
N GLU A 59 -13.38 22.60 9.50
CA GLU A 59 -13.29 23.70 10.46
C GLU A 59 -12.48 24.90 9.93
N GLY A 60 -11.89 24.79 8.74
CA GLY A 60 -11.18 25.90 8.09
C GLY A 60 -9.76 26.17 8.58
N PHE A 61 -9.14 25.22 9.30
CA PHE A 61 -7.71 25.30 9.68
C PHE A 61 -6.78 25.14 8.47
N GLU A 62 -5.55 25.60 8.57
CA GLU A 62 -4.48 25.26 7.63
C GLU A 62 -3.61 24.10 8.16
N PRO A 63 -3.01 23.28 7.29
CA PRO A 63 -2.12 22.20 7.74
C PRO A 63 -0.97 22.68 8.61
N ASP A 64 -0.46 23.90 8.35
CA ASP A 64 0.58 24.56 9.14
C ASP A 64 0.19 24.82 10.59
N ASP A 65 -1.11 24.99 10.89
CA ASP A 65 -1.60 25.19 12.26
C ASP A 65 -1.32 23.98 13.16
N PHE A 66 -1.13 22.81 12.55
CA PHE A 66 -0.86 21.56 13.26
C PHE A 66 0.64 21.26 13.39
N VAL A 67 1.53 21.99 12.71
CA VAL A 67 2.98 21.70 12.74
C VAL A 67 3.53 21.81 14.16
N GLY A 68 4.17 20.74 14.62
CA GLY A 68 4.69 20.62 15.97
C GLY A 68 3.71 20.04 16.99
N ALA A 69 2.43 19.86 16.65
CA ALA A 69 1.44 19.20 17.50
C ALA A 69 1.70 17.70 17.58
N TRP A 70 1.45 17.12 18.77
CA TRP A 70 1.53 15.68 18.99
C TRP A 70 0.15 15.05 18.88
N MET A 71 -0.02 14.13 17.96
CA MET A 71 -1.29 13.44 17.68
C MET A 71 -1.10 11.93 17.82
N SER A 72 -2.17 11.22 18.20
CA SER A 72 -2.11 9.77 18.40
C SER A 72 -3.19 9.06 17.61
N ALA A 73 -2.81 7.98 16.94
CA ALA A 73 -3.69 7.08 16.22
C ALA A 73 -3.20 5.64 16.39
N ASP A 74 -4.13 4.70 16.57
CA ASP A 74 -3.85 3.26 16.64
C ASP A 74 -2.72 2.83 17.61
N GLY A 75 -2.56 3.57 18.72
CA GLY A 75 -1.53 3.29 19.74
C GLY A 75 -0.15 3.89 19.45
N PHE A 76 0.01 4.58 18.32
CA PHE A 76 1.22 5.34 17.98
C PHE A 76 0.98 6.83 18.19
N THR A 77 2.06 7.56 18.49
CA THR A 77 2.04 9.01 18.72
C THR A 77 3.13 9.67 17.90
N PHE A 78 2.76 10.66 17.10
CA PHE A 78 3.67 11.36 16.19
C PHE A 78 3.52 12.86 16.35
N GLN A 79 4.61 13.57 16.08
CA GLN A 79 4.56 15.00 15.87
C GLN A 79 4.20 15.28 14.40
N VAL A 80 3.20 16.12 14.15
CA VAL A 80 2.92 16.61 12.80
C VAL A 80 4.12 17.45 12.35
N THR A 81 4.71 17.08 11.21
CA THR A 81 5.92 17.71 10.67
C THR A 81 5.56 18.73 9.60
N GLN A 82 6.48 19.66 9.31
CA GLN A 82 6.32 20.58 8.17
C GLN A 82 6.10 19.81 6.87
N ALA A 83 6.82 18.71 6.65
CA ALA A 83 6.66 17.89 5.45
C ALA A 83 5.24 17.32 5.31
N MET A 84 4.61 16.89 6.41
CA MET A 84 3.21 16.42 6.37
C MET A 84 2.26 17.57 6.01
N ALA A 85 2.45 18.76 6.59
CA ALA A 85 1.66 19.93 6.26
C ALA A 85 1.81 20.31 4.77
N ASP A 86 3.04 20.37 4.27
CA ASP A 86 3.36 20.66 2.87
C ASP A 86 2.69 19.64 1.92
N TYR A 87 2.71 18.34 2.28
CA TYR A 87 2.06 17.30 1.47
C TYR A 87 0.54 17.43 1.42
N LEU A 88 -0.10 17.92 2.48
CA LEU A 88 -1.56 18.01 2.57
C LEU A 88 -2.10 19.30 1.93
N PHE A 89 -1.29 20.36 1.90
CA PHE A 89 -1.73 21.71 1.54
C PHE A 89 -2.44 21.76 0.18
N GLU A 90 -1.79 21.32 -0.89
CA GLU A 90 -2.32 21.44 -2.26
C GLU A 90 -3.65 20.67 -2.44
N GLY A 91 -3.73 19.45 -1.89
CA GLY A 91 -4.94 18.64 -1.96
C GLY A 91 -6.11 19.26 -1.18
N ILE A 92 -5.84 19.93 -0.07
CA ILE A 92 -6.85 20.66 0.71
C ILE A 92 -7.35 21.89 -0.04
N GLN A 93 -6.45 22.70 -0.60
CA GLN A 93 -6.84 23.89 -1.37
C GLN A 93 -7.69 23.49 -2.57
N TRP A 94 -7.27 22.46 -3.32
CA TRP A 94 -8.03 21.97 -4.46
C TRP A 94 -9.45 21.53 -4.10
N VAL A 95 -9.64 20.80 -2.99
CA VAL A 95 -10.97 20.39 -2.54
C VAL A 95 -11.85 21.59 -2.16
N ARG A 96 -11.29 22.61 -1.50
CA ARG A 96 -12.01 23.84 -1.13
C ARG A 96 -12.51 24.62 -2.34
N GLU A 97 -11.78 24.63 -3.44
CA GLU A 97 -12.19 25.28 -4.69
C GLU A 97 -13.42 24.61 -5.34
N GLN A 98 -13.73 23.37 -4.98
CA GLN A 98 -14.80 22.62 -5.65
C GLN A 98 -16.19 23.10 -5.23
N SER A 99 -16.39 23.40 -3.95
CA SER A 99 -17.69 23.75 -3.38
C SER A 99 -17.53 24.40 -2.01
N ASP A 100 -18.37 25.39 -1.67
CA ASP A 100 -18.53 25.89 -0.31
C ASP A 100 -19.33 24.91 0.59
N GLU A 101 -20.09 24.00 -0.04
CA GLU A 101 -20.89 22.97 0.64
C GLU A 101 -20.20 21.60 0.50
N LEU A 102 -19.15 21.39 1.31
CA LEU A 102 -18.42 20.12 1.38
C LEU A 102 -19.05 19.16 2.40
N LEU A 103 -19.08 17.88 2.05
CA LEU A 103 -19.48 16.79 2.94
C LEU A 103 -18.23 16.00 3.34
N ILE A 104 -17.74 16.25 4.55
CA ILE A 104 -16.48 15.70 5.08
C ILE A 104 -16.75 14.54 6.05
N GLU A 105 -15.93 13.48 5.97
CA GLU A 105 -16.05 12.25 6.77
C GLU A 105 -17.49 11.70 6.84
N LYS A 106 -18.22 11.87 5.74
CA LYS A 106 -19.64 11.54 5.67
C LYS A 106 -19.81 10.05 5.53
N ARG A 107 -20.55 9.46 6.48
CA ARG A 107 -21.08 8.12 6.34
C ARG A 107 -22.22 8.10 5.33
N VAL A 108 -22.04 7.37 4.24
CA VAL A 108 -23.03 7.18 3.17
C VAL A 108 -23.75 5.84 3.33
N ASP A 109 -25.08 5.85 3.17
CA ASP A 109 -25.88 4.63 3.13
C ASP A 109 -25.83 4.00 1.73
N LEU A 110 -25.57 2.71 1.66
CA LEU A 110 -25.52 1.96 0.39
C LEU A 110 -26.72 1.03 0.24
N SER A 111 -27.72 1.10 1.12
CA SER A 111 -28.80 0.12 1.22
C SER A 111 -29.63 -0.07 -0.06
N SER A 112 -29.73 0.95 -0.93
CA SER A 112 -30.39 0.83 -2.24
C SER A 112 -29.68 -0.13 -3.22
N TRP A 113 -28.40 -0.38 -2.99
CA TRP A 113 -27.52 -1.18 -3.84
C TRP A 113 -27.07 -2.44 -3.10
N LEU A 114 -26.78 -2.29 -1.82
CA LEU A 114 -26.20 -3.25 -0.90
C LEU A 114 -26.95 -3.17 0.45
N PRO A 115 -28.10 -3.85 0.61
CA PRO A 115 -28.92 -3.74 1.82
C PRO A 115 -28.12 -3.91 3.13
N GLY A 116 -28.23 -2.89 4.00
CA GLY A 116 -27.59 -2.83 5.30
C GLY A 116 -26.08 -2.54 5.27
N GLN A 117 -25.52 -2.20 4.10
CA GLN A 117 -24.12 -1.82 3.96
C GLN A 117 -23.98 -0.30 3.90
N PHE A 118 -22.80 0.19 4.28
CA PHE A 118 -22.48 1.61 4.35
C PHE A 118 -20.97 1.80 4.16
N GLY A 119 -20.56 3.05 3.95
CA GLY A 119 -19.17 3.44 3.91
C GLY A 119 -18.97 4.83 4.48
N THR A 120 -17.72 5.21 4.72
CA THR A 120 -17.34 6.59 5.07
C THR A 120 -16.43 7.10 3.97
N MET A 121 -16.79 8.24 3.39
CA MET A 121 -15.98 8.94 2.39
C MET A 121 -15.28 10.13 3.05
N ASP A 122 -14.06 10.42 2.62
CA ASP A 122 -13.27 11.52 3.19
C ASP A 122 -13.88 12.89 2.86
N ALA A 123 -14.15 13.17 1.58
CA ALA A 123 -14.77 14.41 1.12
C ALA A 123 -15.62 14.17 -0.12
N GLY A 124 -16.78 14.83 -0.19
CA GLY A 124 -17.66 14.83 -1.36
C GLY A 124 -18.45 16.12 -1.51
N TRP A 125 -18.91 16.40 -2.73
CA TRP A 125 -19.68 17.60 -3.05
C TRP A 125 -20.62 17.37 -4.23
N PHE A 126 -21.60 18.26 -4.37
CA PHE A 126 -22.39 18.39 -5.58
C PHE A 126 -22.45 19.86 -5.99
N ARG A 127 -22.16 20.16 -7.25
CA ARG A 127 -22.16 21.53 -7.77
C ARG A 127 -22.84 21.59 -9.12
N SER A 128 -23.79 22.51 -9.26
CA SER A 128 -24.41 22.84 -10.55
C SER A 128 -23.79 24.09 -11.18
N GLY A 129 -23.91 24.23 -12.51
CA GLY A 129 -23.48 25.44 -13.21
C GLY A 129 -21.98 25.54 -13.42
N THR A 130 -21.27 24.40 -13.42
CA THR A 130 -19.87 24.34 -13.82
C THR A 130 -19.74 24.39 -15.35
N ALA A 131 -18.53 24.62 -15.87
CA ALA A 131 -18.25 24.56 -17.30
C ALA A 131 -18.56 23.18 -17.92
N ILE A 132 -18.58 22.12 -17.10
CA ILE A 132 -18.89 20.74 -17.51
C ILE A 132 -20.27 20.26 -17.03
N GLY A 133 -21.16 21.19 -16.67
CA GLY A 133 -22.52 20.89 -16.23
C GLY A 133 -22.64 20.70 -14.73
N ARG A 134 -23.42 19.70 -14.32
CA ARG A 134 -23.64 19.31 -12.92
C ARG A 134 -22.61 18.26 -12.52
N VAL A 135 -21.89 18.54 -11.47
CA VAL A 135 -20.76 17.74 -11.00
C VAL A 135 -21.08 17.08 -9.68
N LEU A 136 -20.87 15.78 -9.60
CA LEU A 136 -20.87 15.00 -8.35
C LEU A 136 -19.43 14.56 -8.06
N GLY A 137 -18.81 15.07 -7.01
CA GLY A 137 -17.38 14.87 -6.81
C GLY A 137 -17.03 14.19 -5.49
N LEU A 138 -15.91 13.49 -5.51
CA LEU A 138 -15.27 12.86 -4.35
C LEU A 138 -13.77 13.14 -4.36
N SER A 139 -13.19 13.25 -3.16
CA SER A 139 -11.74 13.27 -2.98
C SER A 139 -11.33 12.41 -1.79
N ASP A 140 -10.45 11.45 -2.03
CA ASP A 140 -9.98 10.48 -1.05
C ASP A 140 -8.45 10.58 -0.91
N LEU A 141 -7.98 10.78 0.33
CA LEU A 141 -6.57 10.87 0.65
C LEU A 141 -5.96 9.46 0.74
N LYS A 142 -4.78 9.31 0.14
CA LYS A 142 -3.94 8.12 0.19
C LYS A 142 -2.51 8.53 0.52
N PHE A 143 -2.24 8.68 1.81
CA PHE A 143 -0.95 9.14 2.34
C PHE A 143 0.20 8.11 2.26
N GLY A 144 -0.09 6.90 1.76
CA GLY A 144 0.93 5.87 1.54
C GLY A 144 1.82 6.16 0.32
N MET A 145 2.97 5.48 0.25
CA MET A 145 3.89 5.62 -0.89
C MET A 145 3.49 4.76 -2.11
N ASN A 146 2.61 3.76 -1.91
CA ASN A 146 2.18 2.89 -3.00
C ASN A 146 1.10 3.59 -3.81
N PRO A 147 1.29 3.76 -5.14
CA PRO A 147 0.33 4.47 -5.94
C PRO A 147 -1.01 3.73 -6.00
N VAL A 148 -2.09 4.48 -5.85
CA VAL A 148 -3.47 4.01 -6.00
C VAL A 148 -4.04 4.59 -7.30
N SER A 149 -4.80 3.78 -8.05
CA SER A 149 -5.43 4.24 -9.29
C SER A 149 -6.76 4.94 -8.98
N ALA A 150 -7.01 6.08 -9.64
CA ALA A 150 -8.33 6.69 -9.72
C ALA A 150 -9.21 5.99 -10.78
N GLU A 151 -8.58 5.48 -11.83
CA GLU A 151 -9.26 4.82 -12.95
C GLU A 151 -10.07 3.61 -12.51
N ASP A 152 -11.35 3.60 -12.87
CA ASP A 152 -12.33 2.53 -12.60
C ASP A 152 -12.35 2.06 -11.13
N ASN A 153 -12.08 2.97 -10.17
CA ASN A 153 -11.94 2.62 -8.76
C ASN A 153 -13.30 2.25 -8.13
N GLU A 154 -13.49 0.95 -7.87
CA GLU A 154 -14.75 0.42 -7.33
C GLU A 154 -15.11 0.94 -5.93
N GLN A 155 -14.12 1.22 -5.09
CA GLN A 155 -14.35 1.79 -3.76
C GLN A 155 -14.97 3.18 -3.87
N GLN A 156 -14.37 4.04 -4.71
CA GLN A 156 -14.85 5.41 -4.89
C GLN A 156 -16.21 5.46 -5.60
N LYS A 157 -16.46 4.57 -6.57
CA LYS A 157 -17.80 4.46 -7.19
C LYS A 157 -18.89 4.05 -6.19
N LEU A 158 -18.57 3.23 -5.18
CA LEU A 158 -19.52 2.91 -4.10
C LEU A 158 -19.82 4.13 -3.25
N TYR A 159 -18.79 4.90 -2.86
CA TYR A 159 -19.01 6.15 -2.14
C TYR A 159 -19.86 7.13 -2.95
N MET A 160 -19.61 7.21 -4.26
CA MET A 160 -20.35 8.10 -5.16
C MET A 160 -21.82 7.69 -5.27
N LEU A 161 -22.12 6.39 -5.35
CA LEU A 161 -23.48 5.87 -5.29
C LEU A 161 -24.20 6.24 -3.99
N GLY A 162 -23.51 6.09 -2.86
CA GLY A 162 -24.07 6.43 -1.56
C GLY A 162 -24.30 7.93 -1.39
N LEU A 163 -23.37 8.76 -1.84
CA LEU A 163 -23.54 10.21 -1.85
C LEU A 163 -24.69 10.62 -2.78
N TRP A 164 -24.77 10.04 -3.97
CA TRP A 164 -25.85 10.32 -4.92
C TRP A 164 -27.23 9.97 -4.34
N ASP A 165 -27.35 8.82 -3.66
CA ASP A 165 -28.57 8.42 -2.96
C ASP A 165 -28.93 9.38 -1.82
N ASP A 166 -27.96 9.75 -0.98
CA ASP A 166 -28.13 10.67 0.14
C ASP A 166 -28.60 12.07 -0.30
N LEU A 167 -28.16 12.52 -1.48
CA LEU A 167 -28.58 13.78 -2.10
C LEU A 167 -29.96 13.72 -2.77
N GLY A 168 -30.63 12.57 -2.74
CA GLY A 168 -31.94 12.39 -3.37
C GLY A 168 -31.88 12.09 -4.87
N ARG A 169 -30.74 11.58 -5.35
CA ARG A 169 -30.47 11.22 -6.75
C ARG A 169 -30.67 12.37 -7.74
N PRO A 170 -30.03 13.54 -7.54
CA PRO A 170 -30.07 14.60 -8.52
C PRO A 170 -29.42 14.13 -9.83
N ASP A 171 -29.89 14.66 -10.96
CA ASP A 171 -29.19 14.43 -12.22
C ASP A 171 -27.81 15.10 -12.18
N PHE A 172 -26.78 14.40 -12.65
CA PHE A 172 -25.43 14.91 -12.82
C PHE A 172 -24.88 14.52 -14.20
N ASP A 173 -24.02 15.38 -14.75
CA ASP A 173 -23.41 15.17 -16.05
C ASP A 173 -22.05 14.46 -15.89
N VAL A 174 -21.26 14.89 -14.91
CA VAL A 174 -19.91 14.36 -14.66
C VAL A 174 -19.71 14.02 -13.17
N GLY A 175 -19.41 12.76 -12.90
CA GLY A 175 -18.91 12.29 -11.62
C GLY A 175 -17.39 12.39 -11.59
N ILE A 176 -16.81 13.10 -10.62
CA ILE A 176 -15.36 13.25 -10.45
C ILE A 176 -14.89 12.37 -9.29
N ILE A 177 -13.90 11.52 -9.55
CA ILE A 177 -13.19 10.76 -8.52
C ILE A 177 -11.76 11.29 -8.46
N ASN A 178 -11.38 11.87 -7.33
CA ASN A 178 -10.02 12.27 -7.04
C ASN A 178 -9.38 11.34 -5.99
N ILE A 179 -8.18 10.85 -6.30
CA ILE A 179 -7.29 10.16 -5.36
C ILE A 179 -6.08 11.06 -5.11
N ASP A 180 -6.04 11.65 -3.92
CA ASP A 180 -4.99 12.55 -3.47
C ASP A 180 -3.86 11.73 -2.81
N GLN A 181 -2.70 11.61 -3.47
CA GLN A 181 -1.59 10.75 -3.04
C GLN A 181 -0.24 11.48 -3.10
N PRO A 182 -0.03 12.50 -2.25
CA PRO A 182 1.09 13.45 -2.36
C PRO A 182 2.49 12.81 -2.17
N ARG A 183 2.55 11.59 -1.63
CA ARG A 183 3.80 10.85 -1.40
C ARG A 183 4.13 9.80 -2.46
N ALA A 184 3.22 9.52 -3.39
CA ALA A 184 3.41 8.47 -4.40
C ALA A 184 4.21 9.01 -5.60
N PHE A 185 5.52 8.73 -5.65
CA PHE A 185 6.35 9.08 -6.81
C PHE A 185 5.99 8.25 -8.06
N GLY A 186 5.69 8.90 -9.18
CA GLY A 186 5.69 8.27 -10.51
C GLY A 186 4.34 8.06 -11.20
N GLY A 187 3.29 8.81 -10.86
CA GLY A 187 2.11 8.94 -11.71
C GLY A 187 2.09 10.32 -12.33
N GLY A 188 1.95 10.43 -13.65
CA GLY A 188 1.46 11.69 -14.21
C GLY A 188 0.07 12.00 -13.64
N SER A 189 -0.29 13.26 -13.63
CA SER A 189 -1.68 13.67 -13.52
C SER A 189 -2.38 13.23 -14.82
N ASP A 190 -2.88 11.99 -14.87
CA ASP A 190 -3.83 11.58 -15.91
C ASP A 190 -5.10 12.43 -15.68
N MET A 191 -5.13 13.63 -16.27
CA MET A 191 -6.25 14.56 -16.21
C MET A 191 -7.21 14.23 -17.36
N PRO A 192 -8.45 13.82 -17.07
CA PRO A 192 -9.49 13.73 -18.08
C PRO A 192 -9.69 15.07 -18.78
N GLU A 193 -10.08 15.06 -20.06
CA GLU A 193 -10.34 16.28 -20.85
C GLU A 193 -11.39 17.18 -20.17
N GLU A 194 -12.39 16.58 -19.52
CA GLU A 194 -13.42 17.32 -18.78
C GLU A 194 -12.81 18.06 -17.57
N MET A 195 -11.78 17.51 -16.94
CA MET A 195 -11.09 18.17 -15.82
C MET A 195 -10.22 19.33 -16.31
N GLN A 196 -9.60 19.20 -17.49
CA GLN A 196 -8.88 20.33 -18.10
C GLN A 196 -9.82 21.50 -18.34
N ALA A 197 -11.04 21.23 -18.85
CA ALA A 197 -12.05 22.28 -19.05
C ALA A 197 -12.50 22.95 -17.73
N VAL A 198 -12.57 22.22 -16.61
CA VAL A 198 -12.89 22.81 -15.30
C VAL A 198 -11.76 23.70 -14.78
N ILE A 199 -10.52 23.22 -14.88
CA ILE A 199 -9.34 23.97 -14.44
C ILE A 199 -9.22 25.27 -15.25
N GLU A 200 -9.33 25.18 -16.58
CA GLU A 200 -9.30 26.34 -17.48
C GLU A 200 -10.43 27.33 -17.21
N ALA A 201 -11.65 26.85 -16.94
CA ALA A 201 -12.80 27.71 -16.70
C ALA A 201 -12.77 28.43 -15.34
N ASN A 202 -12.12 27.84 -14.34
CA ASN A 202 -12.04 28.40 -12.99
C ASN A 202 -10.78 29.24 -12.75
N ASP A 203 -9.86 29.33 -13.72
CA ASP A 203 -8.52 29.92 -13.53
C ASP A 203 -7.78 29.30 -12.33
N SER A 204 -8.04 27.99 -12.09
CA SER A 204 -7.43 27.22 -11.00
C SER A 204 -6.03 26.78 -11.39
N ASP A 205 -5.13 26.68 -10.41
CA ASP A 205 -3.81 26.08 -10.62
C ASP A 205 -3.95 24.59 -10.98
N ILE A 206 -3.06 24.09 -11.85
CA ILE A 206 -3.05 22.68 -12.21
C ILE A 206 -2.76 21.84 -10.95
N PRO A 207 -3.60 20.84 -10.63
CA PRO A 207 -3.38 19.95 -9.49
C PRO A 207 -1.98 19.32 -9.53
N SER A 208 -1.36 19.17 -8.37
CA SER A 208 0.02 18.74 -8.27
C SER A 208 0.25 17.28 -8.67
N VAL A 209 1.53 16.91 -8.75
CA VAL A 209 2.03 15.58 -9.20
C VAL A 209 1.42 14.40 -8.40
N GLY A 210 0.80 14.67 -7.25
CA GLY A 210 0.15 13.67 -6.40
C GLY A 210 -1.34 13.42 -6.65
N MET A 211 -2.04 14.24 -7.44
CA MET A 211 -3.50 14.11 -7.59
C MET A 211 -3.87 13.33 -8.86
N LYS A 212 -4.61 12.22 -8.70
CA LYS A 212 -5.11 11.41 -9.82
C LYS A 212 -6.61 11.49 -9.92
N PHE A 213 -7.11 11.50 -11.16
CA PHE A 213 -8.51 11.76 -11.43
C PHE A 213 -9.10 10.72 -12.36
N TRP A 214 -10.39 10.52 -12.24
CA TRP A 214 -11.18 9.76 -13.17
C TRP A 214 -12.60 10.31 -13.21
N THR A 215 -13.23 10.26 -14.38
CA THR A 215 -14.60 10.73 -14.60
C THR A 215 -15.53 9.58 -14.92
N ILE A 216 -16.78 9.71 -14.51
CA ILE A 216 -17.86 8.76 -14.81
C ILE A 216 -19.16 9.51 -15.03
N ASN A 217 -19.94 9.15 -16.06
CA ASN A 217 -21.27 9.72 -16.26
C ASN A 217 -22.32 8.98 -15.40
N GLN A 218 -23.50 9.59 -15.23
CA GLN A 218 -24.57 9.00 -14.41
C GLN A 218 -25.04 7.62 -14.89
N PRO A 219 -25.31 7.36 -16.19
CA PRO A 219 -25.65 6.03 -16.68
C PRO A 219 -24.64 4.94 -16.30
N ASP A 220 -23.34 5.21 -16.43
CA ASP A 220 -22.28 4.25 -16.11
C ASP A 220 -22.16 4.00 -14.60
N LEU A 221 -22.38 5.03 -13.77
CA LEU A 221 -22.45 4.87 -12.32
C LEU A 221 -23.63 3.96 -11.91
N ILE A 222 -24.81 4.16 -12.51
CA ILE A 222 -25.99 3.31 -12.30
C ILE A 222 -25.71 1.88 -12.74
N ALA A 223 -25.10 1.68 -13.91
CA ALA A 223 -24.73 0.35 -14.41
C ALA A 223 -23.74 -0.36 -13.46
N PHE A 224 -22.79 0.38 -12.90
CA PHE A 224 -21.91 -0.14 -11.84
C PHE A 224 -22.70 -0.56 -10.60
N GLY A 225 -23.65 0.26 -10.14
CA GLY A 225 -24.53 -0.05 -9.03
C GLY A 225 -25.36 -1.32 -9.26
N ASP A 226 -25.95 -1.49 -10.44
CA ASP A 226 -26.71 -2.68 -10.83
C ASP A 226 -25.83 -3.94 -10.82
N ARG A 227 -24.61 -3.84 -11.36
CA ARG A 227 -23.62 -4.93 -11.31
C ARG A 227 -23.31 -5.34 -9.87
N ILE A 228 -23.06 -4.37 -9.00
CA ILE A 228 -22.73 -4.64 -7.60
C ILE A 228 -23.93 -5.20 -6.82
N ARG A 229 -25.16 -4.75 -7.11
CA ARG A 229 -26.37 -5.34 -6.55
C ARG A 229 -26.49 -6.83 -6.88
N ASN A 230 -26.15 -7.22 -8.11
CA ASN A 230 -26.14 -8.64 -8.49
C ASN A 230 -25.09 -9.45 -7.71
N VAL A 231 -23.89 -8.90 -7.52
CA VAL A 231 -22.85 -9.51 -6.68
C VAL A 231 -23.34 -9.66 -5.24
N TYR A 232 -23.98 -8.65 -4.67
CA TYR A 232 -24.59 -8.72 -3.34
C TYR A 232 -25.60 -9.85 -3.26
N ASN A 233 -26.49 -9.97 -4.24
CA ASN A 233 -27.50 -11.03 -4.27
C ASN A 233 -26.85 -12.42 -4.30
N ASP A 234 -25.76 -12.60 -5.05
CA ASP A 234 -25.01 -13.85 -5.07
C ASP A 234 -24.40 -14.16 -3.68
N ILE A 235 -23.84 -13.17 -3.00
CA ILE A 235 -23.30 -13.30 -1.64
C ILE A 235 -24.41 -13.63 -0.64
N ALA A 236 -25.53 -12.90 -0.68
CA ALA A 236 -26.65 -13.05 0.24
C ALA A 236 -27.36 -14.41 0.07
N THR A 237 -27.46 -14.90 -1.17
CA THR A 237 -28.07 -16.21 -1.47
C THR A 237 -27.10 -17.38 -1.37
N GLY A 238 -25.82 -17.13 -1.06
CA GLY A 238 -24.79 -18.15 -0.97
C GLY A 238 -24.31 -18.71 -2.32
N ARG A 239 -24.73 -18.14 -3.45
CA ARG A 239 -24.25 -18.46 -4.81
C ARG A 239 -22.86 -17.87 -5.05
N THR A 240 -21.95 -18.19 -4.15
CA THR A 240 -20.60 -17.63 -4.08
C THR A 240 -19.58 -18.53 -4.78
N LYS A 241 -18.51 -17.92 -5.27
CA LYS A 241 -17.40 -18.63 -5.94
C LYS A 241 -16.06 -18.12 -5.47
N PHE A 242 -15.09 -19.04 -5.34
CA PHE A 242 -13.69 -18.65 -5.24
C PHE A 242 -13.20 -18.18 -6.61
N ALA A 243 -12.61 -17.00 -6.66
CA ALA A 243 -12.02 -16.42 -7.85
C ALA A 243 -10.69 -15.74 -7.49
N PRO A 244 -9.63 -16.54 -7.24
CA PRO A 244 -8.33 -16.00 -6.90
C PRO A 244 -7.79 -15.14 -8.05
N SER A 245 -7.27 -13.97 -7.71
CA SER A 245 -6.66 -13.03 -8.67
C SER A 245 -5.78 -12.05 -7.91
N ILE A 246 -4.90 -11.32 -8.61
CA ILE A 246 -4.10 -10.26 -7.97
C ILE A 246 -5.02 -9.23 -7.29
N LYS A 247 -6.06 -8.75 -7.99
CA LYS A 247 -7.03 -7.78 -7.47
C LYS A 247 -7.73 -8.28 -6.20
N ALA A 248 -8.20 -9.54 -6.18
CA ALA A 248 -8.94 -10.07 -5.04
C ALA A 248 -8.06 -10.53 -3.86
N CYS A 249 -6.84 -10.99 -4.15
CA CYS A 249 -6.00 -11.68 -3.16
C CYS A 249 -4.92 -10.80 -2.54
N THR A 250 -4.56 -9.65 -3.12
CA THR A 250 -3.45 -8.81 -2.62
C THR A 250 -3.61 -8.44 -1.14
N TYR A 251 -4.80 -8.01 -0.75
CA TYR A 251 -5.17 -7.60 0.61
C TYR A 251 -6.21 -8.53 1.25
N CYS A 252 -6.21 -9.82 0.88
CA CYS A 252 -7.13 -10.79 1.45
C CYS A 252 -6.57 -11.34 2.77
N PRO A 253 -7.25 -11.17 3.92
CA PRO A 253 -6.76 -11.64 5.22
C PRO A 253 -6.56 -13.16 5.26
N ALA A 254 -7.34 -13.90 4.47
CA ALA A 254 -7.21 -15.36 4.37
C ALA A 254 -5.81 -15.82 3.90
N ARG A 255 -5.04 -14.99 3.19
CA ARG A 255 -3.64 -15.32 2.83
C ARG A 255 -2.73 -15.41 4.04
N GLN A 256 -3.07 -14.72 5.11
CA GLN A 256 -2.28 -14.66 6.32
C GLN A 256 -2.79 -15.63 7.39
N ALA A 257 -3.80 -16.45 7.09
CA ALA A 257 -4.35 -17.38 8.05
C ALA A 257 -3.28 -18.35 8.60
N ARG A 258 -3.26 -18.53 9.93
CA ARG A 258 -2.37 -19.39 10.71
C ARG A 258 -3.18 -20.31 11.61
N SER A 259 -2.77 -21.57 11.71
CA SER A 259 -3.29 -22.55 12.64
C SER A 259 -2.28 -22.80 13.77
N ALA A 260 -2.68 -23.56 14.79
CA ALA A 260 -1.77 -24.00 15.86
C ALA A 260 -0.56 -24.82 15.35
N THR A 261 -0.65 -25.37 14.13
CA THR A 261 0.41 -26.16 13.49
C THR A 261 1.07 -25.42 12.32
N GLY A 262 0.94 -24.10 12.24
CA GLY A 262 1.60 -23.27 11.23
C GLY A 262 0.67 -22.67 10.16
N TYR A 263 1.24 -22.30 9.01
CA TYR A 263 0.55 -21.57 7.94
C TYR A 263 -0.63 -22.36 7.36
N MET A 264 -1.83 -21.77 7.39
CA MET A 264 -3.02 -22.32 6.74
C MET A 264 -3.21 -21.73 5.33
N GLY A 265 -3.13 -20.40 5.23
CA GLY A 265 -3.36 -19.67 3.98
C GLY A 265 -4.75 -19.89 3.37
N CYS A 266 -4.92 -19.49 2.10
CA CYS A 266 -6.16 -19.67 1.35
C CYS A 266 -6.00 -20.82 0.34
N PRO A 267 -6.75 -21.94 0.46
CA PRO A 267 -6.61 -23.09 -0.44
C PRO A 267 -6.83 -22.73 -1.92
N ALA A 268 -7.84 -21.91 -2.23
CA ALA A 268 -8.12 -21.50 -3.60
C ALA A 268 -6.99 -20.65 -4.20
N PHE A 269 -6.36 -19.77 -3.41
CA PHE A 269 -5.19 -19.02 -3.85
C PHE A 269 -3.99 -19.93 -4.07
N ASN A 270 -3.72 -20.85 -3.13
CA ASN A 270 -2.61 -21.80 -3.25
C ASN A 270 -2.77 -22.69 -4.48
N GLN A 271 -3.98 -23.19 -4.74
CA GLN A 271 -4.29 -23.96 -5.94
C GLN A 271 -4.05 -23.14 -7.21
N TRP A 272 -4.54 -21.89 -7.26
CA TRP A 272 -4.30 -21.01 -8.41
C TRP A 272 -2.81 -20.76 -8.68
N MET A 273 -2.01 -20.54 -7.63
CA MET A 273 -0.55 -20.39 -7.76
C MET A 273 0.11 -21.67 -8.28
N MET A 274 -0.30 -22.84 -7.76
CA MET A 274 0.19 -24.14 -8.21
C MET A 274 -0.22 -24.43 -9.65
N ASP A 275 -1.44 -24.13 -10.05
CA ASP A 275 -1.94 -24.34 -11.41
C ASP A 275 -1.17 -23.48 -12.42
N ILE A 276 -0.84 -22.23 -12.08
CA ILE A 276 0.01 -21.41 -12.95
C ILE A 276 1.44 -21.99 -13.00
N MET A 277 1.99 -22.45 -11.88
CA MET A 277 3.34 -23.03 -11.84
C MET A 277 3.45 -24.36 -12.61
N LEU A 278 2.56 -25.31 -12.33
CA LEU A 278 2.46 -26.62 -12.98
C LEU A 278 1.98 -26.52 -14.42
N GLY A 279 1.14 -25.52 -14.72
CA GLY A 279 0.73 -25.21 -16.08
C GLY A 279 1.93 -24.84 -16.94
N VAL A 280 2.94 -24.20 -16.37
CA VAL A 280 4.15 -23.74 -17.07
C VAL A 280 5.27 -24.79 -17.07
N VAL A 281 5.31 -25.63 -16.03
CA VAL A 281 6.36 -26.64 -15.83
C VAL A 281 5.74 -28.02 -15.67
N ASP A 282 5.96 -28.92 -16.63
CA ASP A 282 5.59 -30.32 -16.52
C ASP A 282 6.66 -31.09 -15.74
N PHE A 283 6.49 -31.15 -14.41
CA PHE A 283 7.42 -31.84 -13.50
C PHE A 283 7.50 -33.36 -13.69
N ARG A 284 6.66 -33.95 -14.56
CA ARG A 284 6.72 -35.38 -14.90
C ARG A 284 7.55 -35.68 -16.13
N ARG A 285 8.06 -34.66 -16.83
CA ARG A 285 8.96 -34.89 -17.96
C ARG A 285 10.31 -35.43 -17.48
N PRO A 286 10.81 -36.53 -18.08
CA PRO A 286 12.16 -36.98 -17.84
C PRO A 286 13.16 -35.86 -18.15
N PHE A 287 14.20 -35.71 -17.33
CA PHE A 287 15.34 -34.87 -17.67
C PHE A 287 15.94 -35.35 -19.01
N GLY A 288 15.90 -34.51 -20.05
CA GLY A 288 16.41 -34.85 -21.39
C GLY A 288 15.44 -34.63 -22.56
N GLU A 289 14.17 -34.33 -22.32
CA GLU A 289 13.28 -33.78 -23.36
C GLU A 289 13.37 -32.25 -23.38
N GLU A 290 13.48 -31.65 -24.57
CA GLU A 290 13.59 -30.19 -24.73
C GLU A 290 12.36 -29.49 -24.11
N MET A 291 12.58 -28.83 -22.98
CA MET A 291 11.71 -27.75 -22.53
C MET A 291 11.87 -26.62 -23.55
N PRO A 292 10.78 -26.14 -24.19
CA PRO A 292 10.88 -24.97 -25.05
C PRO A 292 11.43 -23.82 -24.21
N ASP A 293 12.32 -23.03 -24.80
CA ASP A 293 12.85 -21.85 -24.14
C ASP A 293 11.68 -20.98 -23.65
N PRO A 294 11.72 -20.35 -22.46
CA PRO A 294 10.65 -19.47 -22.00
C PRO A 294 10.25 -18.37 -23.01
N ARG A 295 11.16 -17.99 -23.92
CA ARG A 295 10.93 -17.05 -25.02
C ARG A 295 10.10 -17.65 -26.16
N GLU A 296 10.09 -18.98 -26.28
CA GLU A 296 9.39 -19.80 -27.29
C GLU A 296 8.04 -20.36 -26.78
N LEU A 297 7.66 -20.05 -25.53
CA LEU A 297 6.32 -20.33 -25.02
C LEU A 297 5.26 -19.61 -25.86
N ASP A 298 4.09 -20.25 -25.97
CA ASP A 298 2.88 -19.61 -26.51
C ASP A 298 2.69 -18.21 -25.89
N PRO A 299 2.46 -17.15 -26.69
CA PRO A 299 2.40 -15.78 -26.18
C PRO A 299 1.36 -15.56 -25.08
N ALA A 300 0.20 -16.23 -25.12
CA ALA A 300 -0.81 -16.10 -24.08
C ALA A 300 -0.30 -16.71 -22.77
N LYS A 301 0.31 -17.90 -22.85
CA LYS A 301 0.91 -18.56 -21.69
C LYS A 301 2.09 -17.79 -21.10
N ARG A 302 2.92 -17.19 -21.96
CA ARG A 302 4.01 -16.30 -21.52
C ARG A 302 3.46 -15.05 -20.82
N PHE A 303 2.39 -14.46 -21.33
CA PHE A 303 1.74 -13.32 -20.69
C PHE A 303 1.13 -13.70 -19.32
N GLU A 304 0.54 -14.89 -19.19
CA GLU A 304 0.05 -15.41 -17.91
C GLU A 304 1.15 -15.48 -16.84
N ILE A 305 2.37 -15.89 -17.22
CA ILE A 305 3.52 -15.89 -16.30
C ILE A 305 3.91 -14.46 -15.92
N VAL A 306 4.11 -13.60 -16.93
CA VAL A 306 4.63 -12.24 -16.72
C VAL A 306 3.67 -11.40 -15.88
N ARG A 307 2.36 -11.46 -16.17
CA ARG A 307 1.35 -10.69 -15.44
C ARG A 307 1.26 -11.10 -13.96
N ASN A 308 1.63 -12.35 -13.62
CA ASN A 308 1.59 -12.88 -12.26
C ASN A 308 2.98 -12.95 -11.58
N ALA A 309 4.08 -12.61 -12.26
CA ALA A 309 5.44 -12.83 -11.79
C ALA A 309 5.75 -12.17 -10.44
N LYS A 310 5.30 -10.92 -10.23
CA LYS A 310 5.47 -10.24 -8.93
C LYS A 310 4.76 -10.99 -7.79
N THR A 311 3.57 -11.51 -8.06
CA THR A 311 2.80 -12.31 -7.09
C THR A 311 3.50 -13.63 -6.79
N PHE A 312 4.08 -14.29 -7.81
CA PHE A 312 4.92 -15.48 -7.63
C PHE A 312 6.13 -15.23 -6.75
N ILE A 313 6.89 -14.18 -7.02
CA ILE A 313 8.07 -13.82 -6.22
C ILE A 313 7.65 -13.58 -4.76
N LYS A 314 6.54 -12.87 -4.52
CA LYS A 314 6.02 -12.65 -3.16
C LYS A 314 5.60 -13.96 -2.49
N TRP A 315 4.97 -14.88 -3.22
CA TRP A 315 4.59 -16.20 -2.70
C TRP A 315 5.81 -17.07 -2.36
N LEU A 316 6.81 -17.14 -3.23
CA LEU A 316 8.09 -17.81 -2.95
C LEU A 316 8.80 -17.17 -1.74
N GLY A 317 8.74 -15.85 -1.62
CA GLY A 317 9.23 -15.14 -0.44
C GLY A 317 8.52 -15.55 0.85
N SER A 318 7.20 -15.82 0.81
CA SER A 318 6.48 -16.33 1.98
C SER A 318 6.84 -17.77 2.35
N LEU A 319 7.13 -18.63 1.36
CA LEU A 319 7.67 -19.97 1.62
C LEU A 319 9.05 -19.88 2.27
N HIS A 320 9.93 -19.05 1.73
CA HIS A 320 11.26 -18.81 2.31
C HIS A 320 11.17 -18.30 3.76
N ALA A 321 10.27 -17.35 4.04
CA ALA A 321 10.04 -16.84 5.39
C ALA A 321 9.56 -17.94 6.35
N ALA A 322 8.64 -18.80 5.91
CA ALA A 322 8.16 -19.93 6.71
C ALA A 322 9.28 -20.95 7.00
N SER A 323 10.14 -21.27 6.02
CA SER A 323 11.30 -22.14 6.22
C SER A 323 12.33 -21.55 7.18
N VAL A 324 12.55 -20.23 7.13
CA VAL A 324 13.39 -19.52 8.11
C VAL A 324 12.77 -19.60 9.50
N GLU A 325 11.47 -19.36 9.63
CA GLU A 325 10.74 -19.44 10.89
C GLU A 325 10.82 -20.84 11.51
N ALA A 326 10.57 -21.89 10.72
CA ALA A 326 10.69 -23.29 11.15
C ALA A 326 12.12 -23.63 11.60
N ALA A 327 13.14 -23.20 10.86
CA ALA A 327 14.52 -23.39 11.26
C ALA A 327 14.88 -22.57 12.52
N MET A 328 14.29 -21.39 12.71
CA MET A 328 14.45 -20.57 13.91
C MET A 328 13.79 -21.20 15.14
N SER A 329 12.72 -22.00 14.95
CA SER A 329 12.08 -22.78 16.03
C SER A 329 12.73 -24.15 16.27
N GLY A 330 13.86 -24.44 15.63
CA GLY A 330 14.57 -25.70 15.79
C GLY A 330 14.06 -26.86 14.93
N GLU A 331 13.13 -26.60 14.01
CA GLU A 331 12.54 -27.57 13.08
C GLU A 331 12.84 -27.18 11.62
N PRO A 332 14.11 -27.16 11.17
CA PRO A 332 14.44 -26.79 9.80
C PRO A 332 13.86 -27.78 8.79
N ASP A 333 13.44 -27.28 7.63
CA ASP A 333 13.01 -28.11 6.51
C ASP A 333 14.14 -29.07 6.07
N PRO A 334 13.85 -30.34 5.72
CA PRO A 334 14.86 -31.30 5.30
C PRO A 334 15.76 -30.79 4.17
N GLY A 335 17.08 -30.93 4.34
CA GLY A 335 18.08 -30.45 3.39
C GLY A 335 18.48 -28.98 3.56
N SER A 336 18.00 -28.31 4.62
CA SER A 336 18.31 -26.91 4.92
C SER A 336 18.90 -26.70 6.31
N LYS A 337 19.59 -25.58 6.51
CA LYS A 337 20.04 -25.08 7.81
C LYS A 337 20.07 -23.55 7.82
N LEU A 338 20.04 -22.95 9.00
CA LEU A 338 20.37 -21.53 9.15
C LEU A 338 21.87 -21.34 9.27
N VAL A 339 22.36 -20.24 8.73
CA VAL A 339 23.73 -19.75 8.94
C VAL A 339 23.68 -18.23 9.16
N ILE A 340 24.66 -17.68 9.87
CA ILE A 340 24.76 -16.23 9.98
C ILE A 340 25.17 -15.64 8.63
N GLY A 341 24.31 -14.78 8.10
CA GLY A 341 24.55 -14.03 6.87
C GLY A 341 25.64 -12.98 7.04
N ARG A 342 25.90 -12.24 5.96
CA ARG A 342 26.82 -11.10 6.01
C ARG A 342 26.26 -10.02 6.92
N LYS A 343 27.13 -9.28 7.60
CA LYS A 343 26.75 -8.07 8.34
C LYS A 343 25.99 -7.11 7.43
N GLY A 344 25.04 -6.38 8.00
CA GLY A 344 24.23 -5.41 7.27
C GLY A 344 25.08 -4.29 6.65
N SER A 345 24.45 -3.42 5.86
CA SER A 345 25.10 -2.21 5.38
C SER A 345 25.51 -1.33 6.57
N ARG A 346 26.66 -0.66 6.44
CA ARG A 346 27.04 0.40 7.39
C ARG A 346 26.06 1.55 7.22
N VAL A 347 25.61 2.15 8.32
CA VAL A 347 24.71 3.31 8.35
C VAL A 347 25.20 4.32 9.37
N TYR A 348 24.82 5.60 9.21
CA TYR A 348 25.05 6.60 10.24
C TYR A 348 24.05 6.40 11.39
N THR A 349 24.48 6.60 12.62
CA THR A 349 23.59 6.62 13.79
C THR A 349 22.78 7.91 13.88
N ASP A 350 23.26 8.98 13.23
CA ASP A 350 22.65 10.32 13.22
C ASP A 350 23.01 11.03 11.90
N ASP A 351 22.01 11.16 11.03
CA ASP A 351 22.17 11.80 9.71
C ASP A 351 22.46 13.30 9.82
N SER A 352 21.90 14.00 10.82
CA SER A 352 22.15 15.43 11.06
C SER A 352 23.60 15.66 11.45
N LYS A 353 24.14 14.82 12.33
CA LYS A 353 25.55 14.87 12.73
C LYS A 353 26.48 14.51 11.58
N ALA A 354 26.11 13.55 10.73
CA ALA A 354 26.85 13.23 9.51
C ALA A 354 26.92 14.44 8.56
N ILE A 355 25.81 15.15 8.35
CA ILE A 355 25.75 16.39 7.57
C ILE A 355 26.66 17.47 8.17
N GLN A 356 26.57 17.71 9.49
CA GLN A 356 27.40 18.70 10.18
C GLN A 356 28.91 18.42 10.05
N ILE A 357 29.30 17.15 9.95
CA ILE A 357 30.71 16.76 9.76
C ILE A 357 31.15 16.94 8.30
N MET A 358 30.28 16.61 7.33
CA MET A 358 30.65 16.52 5.91
C MET A 358 30.46 17.81 5.12
N VAL A 359 29.41 18.59 5.37
CA VAL A 359 29.12 19.83 4.62
C VAL A 359 30.24 20.87 4.73
N PRO A 360 30.89 21.10 5.89
CA PRO A 360 31.99 22.07 5.98
C PRO A 360 33.20 21.76 5.11
N VAL A 361 33.37 20.50 4.69
CA VAL A 361 34.53 20.04 3.91
C VAL A 361 34.18 19.65 2.48
N LEU A 362 32.98 19.16 2.21
CA LEU A 362 32.53 18.73 0.90
C LEU A 362 31.47 19.65 0.27
N GLY A 363 30.86 20.57 1.01
CA GLY A 363 29.74 21.38 0.52
C GLY A 363 28.55 20.53 0.09
N ASP A 364 27.89 20.94 -0.99
CA ASP A 364 26.69 20.25 -1.52
C ASP A 364 26.97 18.80 -1.95
N GLU A 365 28.21 18.48 -2.26
CA GLU A 365 28.65 17.12 -2.59
C GLU A 365 28.54 16.13 -1.42
N ALA A 366 28.28 16.61 -0.19
CA ALA A 366 27.97 15.83 1.00
C ALA A 366 26.53 15.31 1.04
N LEU A 367 25.66 15.80 0.15
CA LEU A 367 24.22 15.59 0.23
C LEU A 367 23.68 14.81 -0.97
N LYS A 368 22.62 14.06 -0.72
CA LYS A 368 21.65 13.56 -1.70
C LYS A 368 20.28 14.17 -1.34
N PRO A 369 19.25 14.09 -2.19
CA PRO A 369 17.94 14.63 -1.85
C PRO A 369 17.48 14.15 -0.47
N MET A 370 17.26 15.10 0.45
CA MET A 370 16.81 14.92 1.84
C MET A 370 17.72 14.10 2.78
N ALA A 371 18.99 13.83 2.44
CA ALA A 371 19.88 13.02 3.31
C ALA A 371 21.38 13.22 3.02
N PRO A 372 22.30 12.79 3.91
CA PRO A 372 23.73 12.73 3.59
C PRO A 372 24.05 11.65 2.54
N ILE A 373 25.16 11.81 1.83
CA ILE A 373 25.70 10.76 0.94
C ILE A 373 26.03 9.48 1.73
N GLY A 374 25.95 8.33 1.06
CA GLY A 374 26.26 7.04 1.67
C GLY A 374 27.72 6.91 2.14
N ILE A 375 27.97 6.04 3.11
CA ILE A 375 29.31 5.86 3.73
C ILE A 375 30.39 5.51 2.70
N THR A 376 30.06 4.73 1.67
CA THR A 376 31.00 4.40 0.59
C THR A 376 31.43 5.67 -0.16
N ASP A 377 30.50 6.56 -0.47
CA ASP A 377 30.79 7.80 -1.18
C ASP A 377 31.55 8.77 -0.28
N ALA A 378 31.14 8.90 0.98
CA ALA A 378 31.86 9.68 1.99
C ALA A 378 33.30 9.16 2.17
N GLN A 379 33.50 7.84 2.17
CA GLN A 379 34.82 7.22 2.25
C GLN A 379 35.70 7.62 1.05
N ASN A 380 35.14 7.58 -0.15
CA ASN A 380 35.87 7.95 -1.38
C ASN A 380 36.20 9.44 -1.46
N LYS A 381 35.40 10.29 -0.81
CA LYS A 381 35.58 11.75 -0.82
C LYS A 381 36.48 12.26 0.33
N LEU A 382 36.36 11.66 1.51
CA LEU A 382 37.02 12.13 2.73
C LEU A 382 38.36 11.42 3.02
N LYS A 383 38.60 10.20 2.52
CA LYS A 383 39.92 9.58 2.70
C LYS A 383 40.95 10.18 1.73
N PRO A 384 42.23 10.27 2.12
CA PRO A 384 43.30 10.57 1.19
C PRO A 384 43.37 9.51 0.08
N ALA A 385 43.57 9.96 -1.16
CA ALA A 385 43.79 9.09 -2.32
C ALA A 385 45.04 9.56 -3.07
N ARG A 386 45.56 8.73 -3.98
CA ARG A 386 46.82 8.99 -4.72
C ARG A 386 46.90 10.40 -5.36
N ASN A 387 45.76 10.98 -5.75
CA ASN A 387 45.66 12.30 -6.38
C ASN A 387 44.75 13.29 -5.61
N ARG A 388 44.45 13.06 -4.33
CA ARG A 388 43.56 13.92 -3.52
C ARG A 388 43.98 13.90 -2.05
N ALA A 389 44.17 15.08 -1.45
CA ALA A 389 44.59 15.23 -0.06
C ALA A 389 43.59 14.63 0.95
N GLY A 390 42.29 14.61 0.61
CA GLY A 390 41.22 14.12 1.48
C GLY A 390 41.01 15.01 2.71
N HIS A 391 40.14 14.55 3.61
CA HIS A 391 39.79 15.20 4.88
C HIS A 391 39.79 14.15 6.02
N PRO A 392 40.96 13.61 6.40
CA PRO A 392 41.06 12.47 7.32
C PRO A 392 40.41 12.74 8.69
N GLY A 393 40.53 13.96 9.23
CA GLY A 393 39.88 14.31 10.51
C GLY A 393 38.34 14.37 10.42
N ALA A 394 37.78 14.70 9.25
CA ALA A 394 36.33 14.60 9.04
C ALA A 394 35.91 13.13 8.89
N TRP A 395 36.73 12.30 8.22
CA TRP A 395 36.50 10.86 8.11
C TRP A 395 36.52 10.15 9.48
N GLU A 396 37.44 10.51 10.37
CA GLU A 396 37.52 9.93 11.72
C GLU A 396 36.26 10.22 12.54
N ARG A 397 35.84 11.49 12.62
CA ARG A 397 34.59 11.88 13.30
C ARG A 397 33.35 11.25 12.68
N LEU A 398 33.34 11.10 11.35
CA LEU A 398 32.24 10.44 10.65
C LEU A 398 32.19 8.95 11.01
N ASN A 399 33.34 8.28 11.14
CA ASN A 399 33.41 6.85 11.45
C ASN A 399 32.98 6.53 12.90
N GLU A 400 33.05 7.50 13.83
CA GLU A 400 32.53 7.35 15.20
C GLU A 400 31.01 7.20 15.25
N ILE A 401 30.31 7.72 14.24
CA ILE A 401 28.84 7.63 14.13
C ILE A 401 28.41 6.59 13.11
N VAL A 402 29.30 5.68 12.69
CA VAL A 402 28.96 4.57 11.80
C VAL A 402 28.66 3.33 12.63
N THR A 403 27.46 2.78 12.44
CA THR A 403 27.07 1.48 12.97
C THR A 403 26.86 0.46 11.86
N GLN A 404 26.95 -0.82 12.20
CA GLN A 404 26.70 -1.92 11.28
C GLN A 404 25.93 -3.02 12.01
N ALA A 405 24.73 -3.32 11.53
CA ALA A 405 23.93 -4.40 12.10
C ALA A 405 24.66 -5.76 11.97
N PRO A 406 24.52 -6.66 12.96
CA PRO A 406 25.04 -8.02 12.85
C PRO A 406 24.39 -8.76 11.67
N GLY A 407 25.05 -9.82 11.22
CA GLY A 407 24.51 -10.67 10.17
C GLY A 407 23.22 -11.33 10.64
N LYS A 408 22.18 -11.29 9.82
CA LYS A 408 20.91 -11.98 10.11
C LYS A 408 21.05 -13.47 9.77
N PRO A 409 20.33 -14.37 10.46
CA PRO A 409 20.21 -15.76 10.05
C PRO A 409 19.64 -15.85 8.63
N VAL A 410 20.24 -16.71 7.80
CA VAL A 410 19.83 -16.97 6.42
C VAL A 410 19.72 -18.48 6.22
N LEU A 411 18.65 -18.90 5.57
CA LEU A 411 18.45 -20.29 5.19
C LEU A 411 19.34 -20.66 4.01
N VAL A 412 20.06 -21.77 4.13
CA VAL A 412 20.96 -22.31 3.11
C VAL A 412 20.81 -23.83 3.02
N PRO A 413 21.28 -24.46 1.94
CA PRO A 413 21.40 -25.91 1.89
C PRO A 413 22.24 -26.44 3.06
N ASP A 414 21.90 -27.63 3.56
CA ASP A 414 22.67 -28.32 4.60
C ASP A 414 24.16 -28.53 4.22
N THR A 415 24.42 -28.69 2.92
CA THR A 415 25.74 -28.77 2.28
C THR A 415 26.55 -27.47 2.30
N ASP A 416 25.98 -26.33 2.69
CA ASP A 416 26.74 -25.07 2.81
C ASP A 416 27.90 -25.24 3.82
N ALA A 417 29.10 -24.76 3.51
CA ALA A 417 30.26 -24.98 4.36
C ALA A 417 30.22 -24.24 5.70
N ARG A 418 29.37 -23.22 5.83
CA ARG A 418 29.25 -22.40 7.06
C ARG A 418 28.62 -23.20 8.18
N GLU A 419 29.05 -22.90 9.40
CA GLU A 419 28.53 -23.50 10.62
C GLU A 419 27.05 -23.17 10.80
N ALA A 420 26.28 -24.18 11.23
CA ALA A 420 24.85 -24.02 11.46
C ALA A 420 24.63 -23.04 12.61
N TYR A 421 23.80 -22.03 12.36
CA TYR A 421 23.28 -21.17 13.39
C TYR A 421 22.14 -21.88 14.11
N VAL A 422 22.32 -22.12 15.42
CA VAL A 422 21.28 -22.63 16.30
C VAL A 422 20.79 -21.46 17.17
N PRO A 423 19.53 -21.04 17.04
CA PRO A 423 18.96 -20.01 17.90
C PRO A 423 18.92 -20.48 19.36
N ASP A 424 19.26 -19.61 20.31
CA ASP A 424 19.11 -19.89 21.74
C ASP A 424 17.61 -19.91 22.09
N THR A 425 17.05 -21.09 22.34
CA THR A 425 15.62 -21.28 22.65
C THR A 425 15.25 -20.92 24.10
N HIS A 426 16.20 -20.39 24.90
CA HIS A 426 16.05 -20.19 26.35
C HIS A 426 15.98 -18.73 26.84
N GLN A 427 15.86 -17.70 25.98
CA GLN A 427 15.88 -16.30 26.42
C GLN A 427 14.54 -15.53 26.40
N PHE A 428 13.40 -16.18 26.15
CA PHE A 428 12.09 -15.50 26.11
C PHE A 428 11.14 -15.84 27.28
N ASP A 429 11.62 -16.44 28.37
CA ASP A 429 10.77 -16.86 29.50
C ASP A 429 10.85 -15.98 30.76
N ASP A 430 11.64 -14.89 30.76
CA ASP A 430 11.78 -14.03 31.95
C ASP A 430 11.49 -12.55 31.65
N THR A 431 10.22 -12.22 31.41
CA THR A 431 9.63 -10.92 31.83
C THR A 431 8.11 -11.08 31.93
N PHE A 432 7.61 -11.22 33.16
CA PHE A 432 6.20 -11.05 33.53
C PHE A 432 5.79 -9.59 33.60
#